data_AF-A0A926QHP8-F1
#
_entry.id   AF-A0A926QHP8-F1
#
_cell.length_a   1.000
_cell.length_b   1.000
_cell.length_c   1.000
_cell.angle_alpha   90.00
_cell.angle_beta   90.00
_cell.angle_gamma   90.00
#
_symmetry.space_group_name_H-M   'P 1'
#
loop_
_entity.id
_entity.type
_entity.pdbx_description
1 polymer ?
#
loop_
_entity_poly.entity_id
_entity_poly.type
_entity_poly.pdbx_seq_one_letter_code
_entity_poly.pdbx_strand_id
1 'polypeptide(L)'
;MNRLIYIAAFLLPLDNFPFMFGGGYKPVSLIFIALYLMMNLFSVFKAKYKTSEIYVLLVMITFVLVTFFQNRYYQYENTGLIDACLTIASGTVIYLSFKIFVARHEDPGAYIKLFKCMVYGYGIAVGIGLLQLIYIYVLHIGIIAKFVGLFVSRTGFISTARVHFTFSEPSYIALHTNLLLIPAFIALKRANQLNWIINSIVIGLFIVSLFSFSLRYYMDSIILLLVFLFLYTKRIVKLSVITTFSLASLYCVLYLVFVINVFSINADHFGRIGSFLKNPAAINQDESFSIRSTFSKVAMDSFKEKPILGYGLGNFYYGYKENYSEIVDLSSIKQKELRDADKDKTLHQYNMYTRVLSEMGLMGILLVVPLLYFVFHQPKRSYLKMVLILLAWSQLQFDSFALIQIYFWLALMQHPFIASLELREAVQSQTSPVQTQVQRPLKSPVIAETTLHYR
;
A
#
# COMPACT_ATOMS: atom_id res chain seq x y z
N MET A 1 -18.98 18.38 6.63
CA MET A 1 -17.50 18.36 6.74
C MET A 1 -16.92 16.94 6.65
N ASN A 2 -17.28 15.99 7.53
CA ASN A 2 -16.77 14.61 7.46
C ASN A 2 -17.12 13.84 6.17
N ARG A 3 -18.05 14.33 5.34
CA ARG A 3 -18.36 13.75 4.03
C ARG A 3 -17.16 13.74 3.08
N LEU A 4 -16.26 14.72 3.18
CA LEU A 4 -15.09 14.81 2.28
C LEU A 4 -14.13 13.62 2.43
N ILE A 5 -13.89 13.13 3.64
CA ILE A 5 -13.00 11.97 3.84
C ILE A 5 -13.62 10.66 3.31
N TYR A 6 -14.95 10.54 3.37
CA TYR A 6 -15.66 9.40 2.79
C TYR A 6 -15.66 9.46 1.25
N ILE A 7 -15.80 10.66 0.67
CA ILE A 7 -15.64 10.89 -0.77
C ILE A 7 -14.21 10.57 -1.19
N ALA A 8 -13.21 11.05 -0.45
CA ALA A 8 -11.81 10.72 -0.70
C ALA A 8 -11.57 9.21 -0.69
N ALA A 9 -12.09 8.50 0.31
CA ALA A 9 -11.99 7.05 0.40
C ALA A 9 -12.63 6.34 -0.81
N PHE A 10 -13.80 6.80 -1.26
CA PHE A 10 -14.46 6.28 -2.46
C PHE A 10 -13.66 6.54 -3.75
N LEU A 11 -12.94 7.66 -3.83
CA LEU A 11 -12.14 8.04 -4.99
C LEU A 11 -10.69 7.56 -4.94
N LEU A 12 -10.30 6.78 -3.92
CA LEU A 12 -8.96 6.20 -3.82
C LEU A 12 -8.51 5.42 -5.06
N PRO A 13 -9.34 4.59 -5.72
CA PRO A 13 -8.87 3.80 -6.85
C PRO A 13 -8.84 4.57 -8.18
N LEU A 14 -9.28 5.83 -8.21
CA LEU A 14 -9.30 6.64 -9.43
C LEU A 14 -8.02 7.46 -9.54
N ASP A 15 -7.03 6.92 -10.24
CA ASP A 15 -5.82 7.66 -10.58
C ASP A 15 -6.08 8.55 -11.79
N ASN A 16 -5.61 9.81 -11.75
CA ASN A 16 -5.56 10.68 -12.93
C ASN A 16 -6.90 10.89 -13.68
N PHE A 17 -8.04 10.85 -12.97
CA PHE A 17 -9.39 11.04 -13.51
C PHE A 17 -9.95 12.45 -13.26
N PRO A 18 -10.76 13.06 -14.16
CA PRO A 18 -10.90 12.74 -15.59
C PRO A 18 -9.75 13.34 -16.43
N PHE A 19 -8.89 14.15 -15.80
CA PHE A 19 -7.76 14.80 -16.44
C PHE A 19 -6.46 14.43 -15.73
N MET A 20 -5.42 14.17 -16.53
CA MET A 20 -4.09 13.85 -16.04
C MET A 20 -3.43 15.12 -15.45
N PHE A 21 -3.15 15.12 -14.15
CA PHE A 21 -2.26 16.11 -13.55
C PHE A 21 -0.80 15.66 -13.72
N GLY A 22 -0.31 15.55 -14.96
CA GLY A 22 1.05 15.09 -15.30
C GLY A 22 1.31 13.59 -15.07
N GLY A 23 2.56 13.14 -15.22
CA GLY A 23 2.94 11.73 -15.01
C GLY A 23 3.00 11.34 -13.52
N GLY A 24 2.51 10.14 -13.17
CA GLY A 24 2.72 9.51 -11.85
C GLY A 24 1.44 9.08 -11.09
N TYR A 25 1.65 8.49 -9.91
CA TYR A 25 0.62 8.07 -8.95
C TYR A 25 -0.06 9.29 -8.29
N LYS A 26 -1.20 9.73 -8.84
CA LYS A 26 -1.93 10.92 -8.37
C LYS A 26 -3.43 10.64 -8.31
N PRO A 27 -3.91 10.01 -7.23
CA PRO A 27 -5.32 9.69 -7.11
C PRO A 27 -6.14 10.95 -6.80
N VAL A 28 -7.34 11.02 -7.38
CA VAL A 28 -8.29 12.14 -7.20
C VAL A 28 -8.64 12.36 -5.73
N SER A 29 -8.57 11.31 -4.93
CA SER A 29 -8.73 11.36 -3.47
C SER A 29 -7.89 12.43 -2.79
N LEU A 30 -6.68 12.76 -3.30
CA LEU A 30 -5.79 13.78 -2.71
C LEU A 30 -6.44 15.16 -2.64
N ILE A 31 -7.25 15.55 -3.64
CA ILE A 31 -7.95 16.84 -3.66
C ILE A 31 -8.91 16.90 -2.46
N PHE A 32 -9.69 15.85 -2.25
CA PHE A 32 -10.67 15.78 -1.16
C PHE A 32 -10.02 15.62 0.21
N ILE A 33 -8.86 14.94 0.28
CA ILE A 33 -8.02 14.87 1.49
C ILE A 33 -7.51 16.26 1.86
N ALA A 34 -6.99 17.04 0.90
CA ALA A 34 -6.49 18.39 1.14
C ALA A 34 -7.61 19.35 1.54
N LEU A 35 -8.75 19.32 0.84
CA LEU A 35 -9.95 20.10 1.20
C LEU A 35 -10.43 19.76 2.61
N TYR A 36 -10.42 18.47 2.99
CA TYR A 36 -10.77 18.06 4.34
C TYR A 36 -9.82 18.66 5.39
N LEU A 37 -8.50 18.69 5.14
CA LEU A 37 -7.54 19.32 6.05
C LEU A 37 -7.81 20.81 6.20
N MET A 38 -7.94 21.54 5.08
CA MET A 38 -8.14 22.99 5.09
C MET A 38 -9.39 23.39 5.88
N MET A 39 -10.50 22.67 5.69
CA MET A 39 -11.72 22.90 6.45
C MET A 39 -11.59 22.60 7.96
N ASN A 40 -10.59 21.83 8.36
CA ASN A 40 -10.42 21.36 9.73
C ASN A 40 -9.05 21.72 10.33
N LEU A 41 -8.38 22.74 9.78
CA LEU A 41 -7.01 23.09 10.14
C LEU A 41 -6.86 23.38 11.64
N PHE A 42 -7.82 24.06 12.26
CA PHE A 42 -7.82 24.31 13.71
C PHE A 42 -7.84 23.03 14.57
N SER A 43 -8.35 21.92 14.04
CA SER A 43 -8.35 20.64 14.75
C SER A 43 -6.98 19.95 14.75
N VAL A 44 -6.07 20.33 13.85
CA VAL A 44 -4.66 19.88 13.89
C VAL A 44 -4.05 20.27 15.23
N PHE A 45 -4.15 21.54 15.60
CA PHE A 45 -3.55 22.07 16.84
C PHE A 45 -4.21 21.53 18.12
N LYS A 46 -5.43 21.00 18.02
CA LYS A 46 -6.14 20.39 19.16
C LYS A 46 -5.92 18.87 19.25
N ALA A 47 -5.39 18.24 18.22
CA ALA A 47 -5.17 16.80 18.21
C ALA A 47 -4.03 16.42 19.16
N LYS A 48 -4.16 15.27 19.83
CA LYS A 48 -3.08 14.69 20.64
C LYS A 48 -2.13 13.90 19.74
N TYR A 49 -0.84 14.23 19.80
CA TYR A 49 0.21 13.55 19.06
C TYR A 49 1.04 12.64 19.97
N LYS A 50 1.33 11.42 19.51
CA LYS A 50 2.25 10.50 20.16
C LYS A 50 3.69 10.92 19.90
N THR A 51 4.60 10.55 20.80
CA THR A 51 6.04 10.81 20.65
C THR A 51 6.61 10.30 19.32
N SER A 52 6.14 9.14 18.84
CA SER A 52 6.54 8.59 17.54
C SER A 52 6.14 9.49 16.36
N GLU A 53 5.00 10.19 16.45
CA GLU A 53 4.54 11.10 15.39
C GLU A 53 5.41 12.36 15.34
N ILE A 54 5.76 12.90 16.50
CA ILE A 54 6.70 14.02 16.62
C ILE A 54 8.07 13.63 16.07
N TYR A 55 8.52 12.41 16.38
CA TYR A 55 9.77 11.89 15.84
C TYR A 55 9.75 11.78 14.31
N VAL A 56 8.66 11.28 13.70
CA VAL A 56 8.51 11.28 12.22
C VAL A 56 8.63 12.68 11.64
N LEU A 57 7.99 13.67 12.26
CA LEU A 57 8.08 15.07 11.82
C LEU A 57 9.53 15.59 11.90
N LEU A 58 10.24 15.28 12.98
CA LEU A 58 11.66 15.63 13.13
C LEU A 58 12.53 14.98 12.06
N VAL A 59 12.30 13.71 11.73
CA VAL A 59 13.01 13.03 10.63
C VAL A 59 12.75 13.75 9.31
N MET A 60 11.50 14.07 8.99
CA MET A 60 11.13 14.79 7.76
C MET A 60 11.78 16.17 7.67
N ILE A 61 11.75 16.95 8.76
CA ILE A 61 12.42 18.27 8.81
C ILE A 61 13.92 18.10 8.60
N THR A 62 14.54 17.11 9.25
CA THR A 62 15.97 16.83 9.13
C THR A 62 16.35 16.47 7.69
N PHE A 63 15.52 15.67 6.99
CA PHE A 63 15.73 15.35 5.59
C PHE A 63 15.70 16.60 4.71
N VAL A 64 14.73 17.49 4.90
CA VAL A 64 14.65 18.76 4.16
C VAL A 64 15.86 19.66 4.46
N LEU A 65 16.27 19.78 5.72
CA LEU A 65 17.42 20.59 6.10
C LEU A 65 18.71 20.05 5.49
N VAL A 66 18.96 18.75 5.58
CA VAL A 66 20.14 18.14 4.95
C VAL A 66 20.12 18.34 3.45
N THR A 67 18.97 18.15 2.80
CA THR A 67 18.83 18.42 1.36
C THR A 67 19.16 19.87 1.03
N PHE A 68 18.64 20.82 1.81
CA PHE A 68 18.93 22.24 1.61
C PHE A 68 20.43 22.53 1.73
N PHE A 69 21.10 22.01 2.77
CA PHE A 69 22.54 22.21 2.94
C PHE A 69 23.35 21.53 1.83
N GLN A 70 22.99 20.32 1.42
CA GLN A 70 23.66 19.61 0.32
C GLN A 70 23.52 20.37 -1.01
N ASN A 71 22.33 20.89 -1.31
CA ASN A 71 22.12 21.72 -2.49
C ASN A 71 23.00 22.96 -2.51
N ARG A 72 23.14 23.64 -1.36
CA ARG A 72 23.98 24.83 -1.26
C ARG A 72 25.47 24.51 -1.34
N TYR A 73 25.90 23.44 -0.69
CA TYR A 73 27.31 23.05 -0.64
C TYR A 73 27.80 22.56 -2.01
N TYR A 74 27.06 21.67 -2.67
CA TYR A 74 27.43 21.10 -3.97
C TYR A 74 26.87 21.85 -5.18
N GLN A 75 26.19 22.98 -4.96
CA GLN A 75 25.58 23.80 -6.02
C GLN A 75 24.59 23.02 -6.90
N TYR A 76 23.85 22.09 -6.31
CA TYR A 76 22.80 21.37 -7.01
C TYR A 76 21.63 22.29 -7.37
N GLU A 77 20.99 22.01 -8.50
CA GLU A 77 19.73 22.64 -8.88
C GLU A 77 18.65 22.41 -7.81
N ASN A 78 17.76 23.38 -7.63
CA ASN A 78 16.70 23.32 -6.62
C ASN A 78 15.54 22.37 -6.98
N THR A 79 15.57 21.75 -8.16
CA THR A 79 14.52 20.83 -8.64
C THR A 79 14.30 19.66 -7.68
N GLY A 80 15.38 18.99 -7.25
CA GLY A 80 15.32 17.90 -6.28
C GLY A 80 14.80 18.34 -4.91
N LEU A 81 15.26 19.48 -4.40
CA LEU A 81 14.78 20.07 -3.14
C LEU A 81 13.29 20.41 -3.20
N ILE A 82 12.81 20.95 -4.31
CA ILE A 82 11.38 21.26 -4.52
C ILE A 82 10.57 19.96 -4.51
N ASP A 83 11.00 18.92 -5.24
CA ASP A 83 10.33 17.62 -5.25
C ASP A 83 10.29 16.98 -3.85
N ALA A 84 11.39 17.02 -3.11
CA ALA A 84 11.48 16.56 -1.72
C ALA A 84 10.48 17.31 -0.81
N CYS A 85 10.43 18.63 -0.90
CA CYS A 85 9.48 19.44 -0.13
C CYS A 85 8.03 19.09 -0.49
N LEU A 86 7.72 18.97 -1.78
CA LEU A 86 6.37 18.67 -2.26
C LEU A 86 5.89 17.27 -1.84
N THR A 87 6.76 16.26 -1.92
CA THR A 87 6.42 14.89 -1.53
C THR A 87 6.23 14.77 -0.02
N ILE A 88 7.08 15.40 0.79
CA ILE A 88 6.92 15.47 2.26
C ILE A 88 5.66 16.25 2.66
N ALA A 89 5.42 17.39 2.03
CA ALA A 89 4.21 18.19 2.29
C ALA A 89 2.95 17.41 1.94
N SER A 90 2.93 16.72 0.80
CA SER A 90 1.82 15.85 0.39
C SER A 90 1.58 14.73 1.39
N GLY A 91 2.64 14.04 1.82
CA GLY A 91 2.58 13.03 2.88
C GLY A 91 2.00 13.56 4.18
N THR A 92 2.45 14.75 4.60
CA THR A 92 1.97 15.44 5.80
C THR A 92 0.49 15.80 5.70
N VAL A 93 0.03 16.30 4.55
CA VAL A 93 -1.39 16.60 4.30
C VAL A 93 -2.24 15.34 4.43
N ILE A 94 -1.82 14.23 3.82
CA ILE A 94 -2.53 12.96 3.91
C ILE A 94 -2.62 12.50 5.37
N TYR A 95 -1.48 12.51 6.06
CA TYR A 95 -1.39 12.11 7.46
C TYR A 95 -2.30 12.91 8.36
N LEU A 96 -2.21 14.25 8.32
CA LEU A 96 -2.98 15.14 9.18
C LEU A 96 -4.49 15.02 8.92
N SER A 97 -4.91 14.85 7.66
CA SER A 97 -6.31 14.58 7.33
C SER A 97 -6.85 13.33 8.02
N PHE A 98 -6.15 12.20 7.91
CA PHE A 98 -6.60 10.98 8.57
C PHE A 98 -6.43 11.05 10.10
N LYS A 99 -5.44 11.78 10.61
CA LYS A 99 -5.27 12.02 12.05
C LYS A 99 -6.44 12.81 12.64
N ILE A 100 -6.89 13.88 11.97
CA ILE A 100 -8.08 14.64 12.38
C ILE A 100 -9.32 13.73 12.35
N PHE A 101 -9.46 12.91 11.30
CA PHE A 101 -10.56 11.96 11.22
C PHE A 101 -10.58 11.02 12.43
N VAL A 102 -9.41 10.45 12.79
CA VAL A 102 -9.26 9.58 13.96
C VAL A 102 -9.57 10.30 15.26
N ALA A 103 -9.03 11.52 15.44
CA ALA A 103 -9.23 12.31 16.66
C ALA A 103 -10.69 12.74 16.89
N ARG A 104 -11.53 12.73 15.86
CA ARG A 104 -12.94 13.15 15.92
C ARG A 104 -13.92 11.99 16.01
N HIS A 105 -13.49 10.76 15.77
CA HIS A 105 -14.38 9.60 15.74
C HIS A 105 -13.83 8.50 16.64
N GLU A 106 -14.44 8.39 17.83
CA GLU A 106 -14.21 7.29 18.77
C GLU A 106 -15.06 6.05 18.41
N ASP A 107 -16.18 6.27 17.72
CA ASP A 107 -17.10 5.21 17.31
C ASP A 107 -16.51 4.32 16.18
N PRO A 108 -16.48 2.99 16.34
CA PRO A 108 -16.11 2.04 15.28
C PRO A 108 -16.90 2.19 13.98
N GLY A 109 -18.17 2.62 14.05
CA GLY A 109 -19.05 2.77 12.90
C GLY A 109 -18.53 3.74 11.83
N ALA A 110 -17.80 4.79 12.22
CA ALA A 110 -17.16 5.72 11.28
C ALA A 110 -16.08 5.03 10.42
N TYR A 111 -15.27 4.14 11.02
CA TYR A 111 -14.23 3.38 10.33
C TYR A 111 -14.82 2.32 9.41
N ILE A 112 -15.86 1.62 9.87
CA ILE A 112 -16.64 0.68 9.05
C ILE A 112 -17.19 1.40 7.81
N LYS A 113 -17.77 2.59 8.00
CA LYS A 113 -18.28 3.40 6.89
C LYS A 113 -17.17 3.81 5.94
N LEU A 114 -16.01 4.24 6.45
CA LEU A 114 -14.84 4.58 5.65
C LEU A 114 -14.40 3.40 4.77
N PHE A 115 -14.27 2.20 5.36
CA PHE A 115 -13.90 0.99 4.63
C PHE A 115 -14.96 0.59 3.59
N LYS A 116 -16.26 0.70 3.89
CA LYS A 116 -17.32 0.45 2.91
C LYS A 116 -17.24 1.43 1.73
N CYS A 117 -17.09 2.73 2.00
CA CYS A 117 -16.92 3.74 0.95
C CYS A 117 -15.72 3.41 0.05
N MET A 118 -14.60 3.02 0.65
CA MET A 118 -13.42 2.59 -0.10
C MET A 118 -13.70 1.38 -0.99
N VAL A 119 -14.28 0.31 -0.45
CA VAL A 119 -14.64 -0.89 -1.23
C VAL A 119 -15.60 -0.55 -2.37
N TYR A 120 -16.63 0.26 -2.13
CA TYR A 120 -17.55 0.65 -3.19
C TYR A 120 -16.88 1.47 -4.29
N GLY A 121 -15.90 2.29 -3.94
CA GLY A 121 -15.02 2.96 -4.90
C GLY A 121 -14.31 1.97 -5.83
N TYR A 122 -13.78 0.87 -5.27
CA TYR A 122 -13.17 -0.19 -6.06
C TYR A 122 -14.16 -0.90 -6.99
N GLY A 123 -15.47 -0.81 -6.74
CA GLY A 123 -16.49 -1.28 -7.67
C GLY A 123 -16.41 -0.58 -9.03
N ILE A 124 -16.10 0.72 -9.05
CA ILE A 124 -15.87 1.46 -10.30
C ILE A 124 -14.64 0.89 -11.01
N ALA A 125 -13.54 0.71 -10.28
CA ALA A 125 -12.32 0.15 -10.83
C ALA A 125 -12.59 -1.21 -11.49
N VAL A 126 -13.25 -2.13 -10.78
CA VAL A 126 -13.65 -3.45 -11.31
C VAL A 126 -14.49 -3.32 -12.58
N GLY A 127 -15.48 -2.43 -12.60
CA GLY A 127 -16.29 -2.17 -13.80
C GLY A 127 -15.43 -1.77 -15.00
N ILE A 128 -14.49 -0.83 -14.81
CA ILE A 128 -13.56 -0.42 -15.88
C ILE A 128 -12.61 -1.55 -16.27
N GLY A 129 -12.12 -2.36 -15.32
CA GLY A 129 -11.28 -3.52 -15.61
C GLY A 129 -12.00 -4.59 -16.43
N LEU A 130 -13.28 -4.84 -16.15
CA LEU A 130 -14.12 -5.73 -16.95
C LEU A 130 -14.33 -5.18 -18.37
N LEU A 131 -14.55 -3.87 -18.52
CA LEU A 131 -14.63 -3.24 -19.85
C LEU A 131 -13.31 -3.35 -20.62
N GLN A 132 -12.17 -3.20 -19.93
CA GLN A 132 -10.85 -3.45 -20.53
C GLN A 132 -10.70 -4.90 -20.98
N LEU A 133 -11.11 -5.87 -20.16
CA LEU A 133 -11.09 -7.29 -20.56
C LEU A 133 -11.93 -7.55 -21.80
N ILE A 134 -13.16 -7.03 -21.83
CA ILE A 134 -14.04 -7.15 -22.99
C ILE A 134 -13.38 -6.51 -24.21
N TYR A 135 -12.82 -5.31 -24.07
CA TYR A 135 -12.18 -4.61 -25.18
C TYR A 135 -10.96 -5.37 -25.74
N ILE A 136 -10.10 -5.88 -24.86
CA ILE A 136 -8.84 -6.54 -25.22
C ILE A 136 -9.08 -7.95 -25.80
N TYR A 137 -9.99 -8.73 -25.21
CA TYR A 137 -10.08 -10.16 -25.50
C TYR A 137 -11.36 -10.60 -26.22
N VAL A 138 -12.38 -9.75 -26.29
CA VAL A 138 -13.70 -10.15 -26.81
C VAL A 138 -14.16 -9.25 -27.96
N LEU A 139 -14.27 -7.94 -27.71
CA LEU A 139 -14.91 -6.97 -28.60
C LEU A 139 -14.04 -5.71 -28.76
N HIS A 140 -13.37 -5.57 -29.89
CA HIS A 140 -12.52 -4.42 -30.22
C HIS A 140 -13.33 -3.18 -30.67
N ILE A 141 -14.38 -2.84 -29.91
CA ILE A 141 -15.35 -1.78 -30.28
C ILE A 141 -14.83 -0.41 -29.84
N GLY A 142 -14.79 0.55 -30.78
CA GLY A 142 -14.30 1.91 -30.53
C GLY A 142 -15.06 2.70 -29.45
N ILE A 143 -16.35 2.41 -29.24
CA ILE A 143 -17.14 3.03 -28.16
C ILE A 143 -16.61 2.63 -26.77
N ILE A 144 -16.27 1.35 -26.59
CA ILE A 144 -15.70 0.86 -25.32
C ILE A 144 -14.33 1.51 -25.11
N ALA A 145 -13.49 1.58 -26.16
CA ALA A 145 -12.20 2.23 -26.08
C ALA A 145 -12.30 3.72 -25.67
N LYS A 146 -13.23 4.47 -26.27
CA LYS A 146 -13.48 5.88 -25.91
C LYS A 146 -13.93 6.02 -24.46
N PHE A 147 -14.83 5.16 -24.00
CA PHE A 147 -15.32 5.18 -22.63
C PHE A 147 -14.23 4.84 -21.62
N VAL A 148 -13.45 3.78 -21.87
CA VAL A 148 -12.28 3.41 -21.04
C VAL A 148 -11.25 4.55 -21.03
N GLY A 149 -11.05 5.23 -22.16
CA GLY A 149 -10.16 6.39 -22.29
C GLY A 149 -10.52 7.58 -21.40
N LEU A 150 -11.76 7.69 -20.90
CA LEU A 150 -12.14 8.71 -19.91
C LEU A 150 -11.52 8.44 -18.53
N PHE A 151 -11.25 7.17 -18.23
CA PHE A 151 -10.72 6.71 -16.94
C PHE A 151 -9.24 6.37 -17.00
N VAL A 152 -8.70 6.16 -18.21
CA VAL A 152 -7.37 5.66 -18.44
C VAL A 152 -6.68 6.51 -19.49
N SER A 153 -5.57 7.12 -19.11
CA SER A 153 -4.74 7.92 -20.01
C SER A 153 -3.61 7.11 -20.66
N ARG A 154 -3.07 6.11 -19.97
CA ARG A 154 -1.98 5.25 -20.48
C ARG A 154 -2.53 4.05 -21.26
N THR A 155 -3.11 4.33 -22.42
CA THR A 155 -3.67 3.30 -23.33
C THR A 155 -2.65 2.32 -23.87
N GLY A 156 -1.34 2.65 -23.80
CA GLY A 156 -0.24 1.75 -24.18
C GLY A 156 -0.30 0.37 -23.49
N PHE A 157 -0.75 0.31 -22.24
CA PHE A 157 -0.91 -0.97 -21.55
C PHE A 157 -2.05 -1.81 -22.11
N ILE A 158 -3.16 -1.16 -22.47
CA ILE A 158 -4.32 -1.81 -23.11
C ILE A 158 -3.90 -2.37 -24.48
N SER A 159 -3.13 -1.60 -25.27
CA SER A 159 -2.62 -2.10 -26.56
C SER A 159 -1.66 -3.28 -26.42
N THR A 160 -0.98 -3.42 -25.28
CA THR A 160 -0.15 -4.60 -24.96
C THR A 160 -0.94 -5.73 -24.27
N ALA A 161 -2.27 -5.70 -24.37
CA ALA A 161 -3.21 -6.66 -23.78
C ALA A 161 -3.05 -6.80 -22.25
N ARG A 162 -2.97 -5.68 -21.53
CA ARG A 162 -2.88 -5.65 -20.06
C ARG A 162 -4.00 -4.83 -19.45
N VAL A 163 -4.68 -5.43 -18.49
CA VAL A 163 -5.69 -4.75 -17.67
C VAL A 163 -5.00 -3.96 -16.58
N HIS A 164 -5.44 -2.72 -16.36
CA HIS A 164 -4.95 -1.89 -15.26
C HIS A 164 -6.03 -1.07 -14.58
N PHE A 165 -7.30 -1.40 -14.84
CA PHE A 165 -8.46 -0.76 -14.22
C PHE A 165 -8.40 0.77 -14.42
N THR A 166 -8.55 1.53 -13.34
CA THR A 166 -8.44 2.98 -13.27
C THR A 166 -7.10 3.43 -12.69
N PHE A 167 -6.10 2.54 -12.61
CA PHE A 167 -4.79 2.84 -12.05
C PHE A 167 -3.84 3.34 -13.13
N SER A 168 -2.86 4.15 -12.74
CA SER A 168 -1.87 4.70 -13.66
C SER A 168 -1.00 3.61 -14.30
N GLU A 169 -0.79 2.50 -13.59
CA GLU A 169 0.01 1.36 -14.05
C GLU A 169 -0.56 0.03 -13.53
N PRO A 170 -0.40 -1.07 -14.29
CA PRO A 170 -0.74 -2.41 -13.81
C PRO A 170 0.00 -2.80 -12.52
N SER A 171 1.17 -2.21 -12.29
CA SER A 171 1.99 -2.47 -11.09
C SER A 171 1.35 -1.94 -9.81
N TYR A 172 0.51 -0.89 -9.90
CA TYR A 172 -0.11 -0.24 -8.74
C TYR A 172 -1.32 -0.99 -8.21
N ILE A 173 -1.88 -1.92 -8.98
CA ILE A 173 -2.95 -2.82 -8.51
C ILE A 173 -2.55 -3.44 -7.16
N ALA A 174 -1.30 -3.89 -7.03
CA ALA A 174 -0.78 -4.50 -5.82
C ALA A 174 -0.83 -3.57 -4.59
N LEU A 175 -0.47 -2.29 -4.77
CA LEU A 175 -0.52 -1.29 -3.71
C LEU A 175 -1.96 -1.08 -3.23
N HIS A 176 -2.90 -1.09 -4.16
CA HIS A 176 -4.31 -0.93 -3.85
C HIS A 176 -4.94 -2.18 -3.23
N THR A 177 -4.71 -3.36 -3.80
CA THR A 177 -5.27 -4.61 -3.29
C THR A 177 -4.68 -4.97 -1.94
N ASN A 178 -3.35 -4.98 -1.84
CA ASN A 178 -2.65 -5.60 -0.72
C ASN A 178 -2.50 -4.66 0.46
N LEU A 179 -2.41 -3.35 0.22
CA LEU A 179 -2.28 -2.37 1.29
C LEU A 179 -3.60 -1.72 1.68
N LEU A 180 -4.60 -1.59 0.81
CA LEU A 180 -5.87 -0.94 1.17
C LEU A 180 -7.03 -1.92 1.24
N LEU A 181 -7.33 -2.59 0.13
CA LEU A 181 -8.57 -3.35 -0.01
C LEU A 181 -8.62 -4.55 0.94
N ILE A 182 -7.56 -5.36 1.00
CA ILE A 182 -7.54 -6.59 1.80
C ILE A 182 -7.54 -6.29 3.30
N PRO A 183 -6.70 -5.37 3.82
CA PRO A 183 -6.81 -5.00 5.23
C PRO A 183 -8.20 -4.43 5.59
N ALA A 184 -8.83 -3.65 4.70
CA ALA A 184 -10.19 -3.16 4.94
C ALA A 184 -11.24 -4.27 4.86
N PHE A 185 -11.11 -5.20 3.93
CA PHE A 185 -11.97 -6.39 3.84
C PHE A 185 -11.90 -7.23 5.11
N ILE A 186 -10.70 -7.45 5.66
CA ILE A 186 -10.51 -8.15 6.92
C ILE A 186 -11.16 -7.38 8.08
N ALA A 187 -11.00 -6.06 8.13
CA ALA A 187 -11.65 -5.23 9.15
C ALA A 187 -13.19 -5.29 9.07
N LEU A 188 -13.75 -5.25 7.86
CA LEU A 188 -15.20 -5.40 7.62
C LEU A 188 -15.70 -6.80 7.98
N LYS A 189 -14.92 -7.85 7.67
CA LYS A 189 -15.21 -9.23 8.10
C LYS A 189 -15.28 -9.32 9.61
N ARG A 190 -14.31 -8.72 10.31
CA ARG A 190 -14.24 -8.72 11.78
C ARG A 190 -15.39 -7.96 12.43
N ALA A 191 -15.90 -6.93 11.77
CA ALA A 191 -17.07 -6.19 12.21
C ALA A 191 -18.42 -6.86 11.82
N ASN A 192 -18.40 -8.02 11.16
CA ASN A 192 -19.59 -8.67 10.59
C ASN A 192 -20.36 -7.75 9.62
N GLN A 193 -19.63 -7.03 8.77
CA GLN A 193 -20.16 -6.02 7.84
C GLN A 193 -19.99 -6.37 6.36
N LEU A 194 -19.64 -7.63 6.08
CA LEU A 194 -19.58 -8.13 4.70
C LEU A 194 -20.99 -8.38 4.17
N ASN A 195 -21.20 -8.03 2.91
CA ASN A 195 -22.38 -8.38 2.14
C ASN A 195 -21.94 -8.95 0.78
N TRP A 196 -22.89 -9.48 0.01
CA TRP A 196 -22.59 -10.07 -1.29
C TRP A 196 -21.94 -9.08 -2.25
N ILE A 197 -22.31 -7.80 -2.22
CA ILE A 197 -21.73 -6.75 -3.08
C ILE A 197 -20.25 -6.55 -2.78
N ILE A 198 -19.89 -6.38 -1.50
CA ILE A 198 -18.51 -6.22 -1.04
C ILE A 198 -17.68 -7.44 -1.45
N ASN A 199 -18.22 -8.65 -1.25
CA ASN A 199 -17.55 -9.88 -1.65
C ASN A 199 -17.33 -9.93 -3.16
N SER A 200 -18.35 -9.61 -3.97
CA SER A 200 -18.25 -9.60 -5.43
C SER A 200 -17.24 -8.58 -5.95
N ILE A 201 -17.16 -7.39 -5.35
CA ILE A 201 -16.16 -6.37 -5.73
C ILE A 201 -14.75 -6.88 -5.44
N VAL A 202 -14.51 -7.41 -4.24
CA VAL A 202 -13.18 -7.91 -3.85
C VAL A 202 -12.77 -9.08 -4.74
N ILE A 203 -13.64 -10.07 -4.90
CA ILE A 203 -13.38 -11.24 -5.77
C ILE A 203 -13.17 -10.81 -7.21
N GLY A 204 -14.04 -9.95 -7.74
CA GLY A 204 -13.93 -9.40 -9.09
C GLY A 204 -12.59 -8.69 -9.31
N LEU A 205 -12.15 -7.87 -8.36
CA LEU A 205 -10.86 -7.20 -8.46
C LEU A 205 -9.71 -8.21 -8.51
N PHE A 206 -9.69 -9.24 -7.67
CA PHE A 206 -8.65 -10.28 -7.71
C PHE A 206 -8.63 -11.05 -9.03
N ILE A 207 -9.78 -11.52 -9.50
CA ILE A 207 -9.88 -12.30 -10.75
C ILE A 207 -9.42 -11.46 -11.93
N VAL A 208 -9.93 -10.24 -12.07
CA VAL A 208 -9.57 -9.34 -13.18
C VAL A 208 -8.10 -8.92 -13.09
N SER A 209 -7.53 -8.79 -11.89
CA SER A 209 -6.11 -8.44 -11.70
C SER A 209 -5.15 -9.50 -12.23
N LEU A 210 -5.60 -10.76 -12.42
CA LEU A 210 -4.79 -11.79 -13.06
C LEU A 210 -4.44 -11.45 -14.51
N PHE A 211 -5.25 -10.61 -15.18
CA PHE A 211 -5.02 -10.14 -16.55
C PHE A 211 -4.21 -8.84 -16.63
N SER A 212 -3.65 -8.39 -15.50
CA SER A 212 -2.71 -7.27 -15.48
C SER A 212 -1.32 -7.64 -15.99
N PHE A 213 -1.00 -8.94 -15.98
CA PHE A 213 0.31 -9.49 -16.32
C PHE A 213 1.45 -8.72 -15.65
N SER A 214 1.23 -8.36 -14.39
CA SER A 214 2.14 -7.56 -13.59
C SER A 214 2.92 -8.47 -12.65
N LEU A 215 4.23 -8.65 -12.90
CA LEU A 215 5.09 -9.46 -12.03
C LEU A 215 5.05 -8.97 -10.58
N ARG A 216 5.04 -7.64 -10.39
CA ARG A 216 4.87 -7.01 -9.07
C ARG A 216 3.59 -7.46 -8.38
N TYR A 217 2.45 -7.47 -9.09
CA TYR A 217 1.18 -7.89 -8.50
C TYR A 217 1.23 -9.33 -8.00
N TYR A 218 1.80 -10.25 -8.79
CA TYR A 218 1.91 -11.66 -8.37
C TYR A 218 2.86 -11.81 -7.18
N MET A 219 4.04 -11.17 -7.22
CA MET A 219 5.01 -11.22 -6.13
C MET A 219 4.44 -10.64 -4.83
N ASP A 220 3.82 -9.46 -4.89
CA ASP A 220 3.23 -8.81 -3.72
C ASP A 220 2.06 -9.64 -3.15
N SER A 221 1.29 -10.32 -4.00
CA SER A 221 0.20 -11.21 -3.58
C SER A 221 0.72 -12.48 -2.92
N ILE A 222 1.83 -13.05 -3.40
CA ILE A 222 2.52 -14.16 -2.74
C ILE A 222 3.00 -13.74 -1.35
N ILE A 223 3.68 -12.59 -1.25
CA ILE A 223 4.17 -12.07 0.02
C ILE A 223 3.02 -11.82 0.98
N LEU A 224 1.92 -11.24 0.51
CA LEU A 224 0.71 -11.10 1.32
C LEU A 224 0.22 -12.44 1.87
N LEU A 225 0.11 -13.45 1.02
CA LEU A 225 -0.34 -14.78 1.46
C LEU A 225 0.61 -15.37 2.50
N LEU A 226 1.93 -15.28 2.28
CA LEU A 226 2.95 -15.75 3.22
C LEU A 226 2.83 -15.06 4.57
N VAL A 227 2.74 -13.72 4.58
CA VAL A 227 2.60 -12.92 5.81
C VAL A 227 1.29 -13.25 6.52
N PHE A 228 0.18 -13.36 5.78
CA PHE A 228 -1.12 -13.71 6.32
C PHE A 228 -1.08 -15.10 6.97
N LEU A 229 -0.59 -16.12 6.25
CA LEU A 229 -0.50 -17.49 6.74
C LEU A 229 0.41 -17.58 7.97
N PHE A 230 1.57 -16.91 7.94
CA PHE A 230 2.53 -16.88 9.06
C PHE A 230 1.90 -16.30 10.32
N LEU A 231 1.18 -15.19 10.22
CA LEU A 231 0.53 -14.56 11.37
C LEU A 231 -0.74 -15.30 11.81
N TYR A 232 -1.47 -15.93 10.88
CA TYR A 232 -2.68 -16.69 11.17
C TYR A 232 -2.41 -18.07 11.79
N THR A 233 -1.32 -18.74 11.42
CA THR A 233 -1.02 -20.11 11.86
C THR A 233 0.02 -20.12 12.98
N LYS A 234 -0.24 -20.82 14.10
CA LYS A 234 0.74 -20.96 15.21
C LYS A 234 1.71 -22.14 15.03
N ARG A 235 1.35 -23.12 14.20
CA ARG A 235 2.10 -24.37 14.01
C ARG A 235 2.89 -24.31 12.71
N ILE A 236 4.22 -24.28 12.82
CA ILE A 236 5.14 -24.13 11.68
C ILE A 236 4.95 -25.22 10.61
N VAL A 237 4.60 -26.45 11.03
CA VAL A 237 4.35 -27.58 10.12
C VAL A 237 3.07 -27.36 9.29
N LYS A 238 1.96 -26.98 9.93
CA LYS A 238 0.70 -26.67 9.23
C LYS A 238 0.87 -25.47 8.31
N LEU A 239 1.67 -24.48 8.73
CA LEU A 239 2.04 -23.33 7.92
C LEU A 239 2.81 -23.76 6.67
N SER A 240 3.85 -24.59 6.84
CA SER A 240 4.65 -25.09 5.72
C SER A 240 3.80 -25.85 4.72
N VAL A 241 2.92 -26.76 5.17
CA VAL A 241 2.05 -27.53 4.28
C VAL A 241 1.09 -26.62 3.50
N ILE A 242 0.36 -25.74 4.19
CA ILE A 242 -0.59 -24.82 3.52
C ILE A 242 0.15 -23.91 2.55
N THR A 243 1.30 -23.37 2.96
CA THR A 243 2.13 -22.50 2.12
C THR A 243 2.61 -23.23 0.88
N THR A 244 3.19 -24.43 1.02
CA THR A 244 3.66 -25.24 -0.11
C THR A 244 2.52 -25.54 -1.06
N PHE A 245 1.35 -25.97 -0.56
CA PHE A 245 0.20 -26.25 -1.42
C PHE A 245 -0.33 -25.00 -2.13
N SER A 246 -0.41 -23.85 -1.44
CA SER A 246 -0.86 -22.61 -2.08
C SER A 246 0.14 -22.10 -3.12
N LEU A 247 1.43 -22.17 -2.84
CA LEU A 247 2.47 -21.81 -3.80
C LEU A 247 2.49 -22.75 -5.00
N ALA A 248 2.33 -24.06 -4.78
CA ALA A 248 2.25 -25.05 -5.84
C ALA A 248 1.00 -24.86 -6.72
N SER A 249 -0.16 -24.58 -6.10
CA SER A 249 -1.40 -24.28 -6.82
C SER A 249 -1.27 -23.01 -7.65
N LEU A 250 -0.72 -21.94 -7.06
CA LEU A 250 -0.45 -20.70 -7.78
C LEU A 250 0.52 -20.93 -8.93
N TYR A 251 1.64 -21.63 -8.70
CA TYR A 251 2.60 -21.97 -9.75
C TYR A 251 1.93 -22.76 -10.88
N CYS A 252 1.09 -23.74 -10.56
CA CYS A 252 0.35 -24.52 -11.55
C CYS A 252 -0.58 -23.63 -12.38
N VAL A 253 -1.36 -22.75 -11.75
CA VAL A 253 -2.23 -21.79 -12.45
C VAL A 253 -1.39 -20.86 -13.33
N LEU A 254 -0.31 -20.29 -12.81
CA LEU A 254 0.58 -19.44 -13.58
C LEU A 254 1.24 -20.20 -14.73
N TYR A 255 1.61 -21.46 -14.56
CA TYR A 255 2.20 -22.28 -15.62
C TYR A 255 1.18 -22.63 -16.72
N LEU A 256 -0.03 -23.06 -16.34
CA LEU A 256 -1.12 -23.31 -17.29
C LEU A 256 -1.46 -22.04 -18.08
N VAL A 257 -1.56 -20.90 -17.37
CA VAL A 257 -1.85 -19.61 -17.98
C VAL A 257 -0.68 -19.20 -18.88
N PHE A 258 0.52 -18.98 -18.35
CA PHE A 258 1.64 -18.30 -19.02
C PHE A 258 2.59 -19.18 -19.85
N VAL A 259 2.69 -20.47 -19.54
CA VAL A 259 3.59 -21.39 -20.26
C VAL A 259 2.83 -22.18 -21.32
N ILE A 260 1.71 -22.78 -20.94
CA ILE A 260 0.90 -23.58 -21.87
C ILE A 260 0.06 -22.68 -22.78
N ASN A 261 -0.30 -21.49 -22.31
CA ASN A 261 -1.21 -20.59 -23.03
C ASN A 261 -2.55 -21.24 -23.35
N VAL A 262 -3.18 -21.86 -22.33
CA VAL A 262 -4.49 -22.51 -22.49
C VAL A 262 -5.53 -21.56 -23.12
N PHE A 263 -5.39 -20.26 -22.91
CA PHE A 263 -6.29 -19.23 -23.45
C PHE A 263 -5.85 -18.64 -24.81
N SER A 264 -4.76 -19.13 -25.41
CA SER A 264 -4.21 -18.64 -26.69
C SER A 264 -4.03 -17.12 -26.74
N ILE A 265 -3.62 -16.52 -25.61
CA ILE A 265 -3.40 -15.08 -25.46
C ILE A 265 -2.14 -14.70 -26.23
N ASN A 266 -2.29 -13.85 -27.23
CA ASN A 266 -1.19 -13.32 -28.03
C ASN A 266 -0.76 -11.95 -27.47
N ALA A 267 0.15 -11.96 -26.49
CA ALA A 267 0.67 -10.74 -25.86
C ALA A 267 2.17 -10.87 -25.57
N ASP A 268 2.98 -9.84 -25.84
CA ASP A 268 4.44 -9.90 -25.63
C ASP A 268 4.82 -10.20 -24.16
N HIS A 269 4.05 -9.67 -23.22
CA HIS A 269 4.26 -9.89 -21.79
C HIS A 269 3.90 -11.30 -21.33
N PHE A 270 3.03 -11.98 -22.09
CA PHE A 270 2.67 -13.37 -21.83
C PHE A 270 3.90 -14.29 -22.07
N GLY A 271 4.57 -14.12 -23.21
CA GLY A 271 5.80 -14.87 -23.54
C GLY A 271 6.95 -14.59 -22.57
N ARG A 272 7.03 -13.37 -22.03
CA ARG A 272 8.01 -12.95 -21.02
C ARG A 272 7.82 -13.65 -19.66
N ILE A 273 6.59 -13.77 -19.16
CA ILE A 273 6.35 -14.52 -17.92
C ILE A 273 6.58 -16.02 -18.15
N GLY A 274 6.15 -16.54 -19.31
CA GLY A 274 6.42 -17.92 -19.71
C GLY A 274 7.92 -18.24 -19.81
N SER A 275 8.74 -17.30 -20.30
CA SER A 275 10.19 -17.48 -20.39
C SER A 275 10.86 -17.51 -19.02
N PHE A 276 10.40 -16.72 -18.04
CA PHE A 276 10.92 -16.80 -16.66
C PHE A 276 10.60 -18.12 -15.99
N LEU A 277 9.40 -18.67 -16.23
CA LEU A 277 9.00 -19.96 -15.69
C LEU A 277 9.79 -21.13 -16.32
N LYS A 278 10.10 -21.05 -17.63
CA LYS A 278 10.90 -22.07 -18.34
C LYS A 278 12.40 -21.95 -18.07
N ASN A 279 12.91 -20.73 -17.98
CA ASN A 279 14.31 -20.43 -17.76
C ASN A 279 14.44 -19.27 -16.75
N PRO A 280 14.58 -19.56 -15.45
CA PRO A 280 14.73 -18.53 -14.41
C PRO A 280 15.91 -17.57 -14.66
N ALA A 281 16.94 -17.98 -15.40
CA ALA A 281 18.06 -17.10 -15.75
C ALA A 281 17.64 -15.97 -16.71
N ALA A 282 16.52 -16.12 -17.44
CA ALA A 282 15.96 -15.07 -18.29
C ALA A 282 15.45 -13.85 -17.49
N ILE A 283 15.26 -13.98 -16.17
CA ILE A 283 14.94 -12.83 -15.30
C ILE A 283 16.04 -11.77 -15.38
N ASN A 284 17.30 -12.16 -15.57
CA ASN A 284 18.41 -11.21 -15.72
C ASN A 284 18.43 -10.51 -17.09
N GLN A 285 17.68 -11.02 -18.06
CA GLN A 285 17.49 -10.42 -19.38
C GLN A 285 16.24 -9.53 -19.42
N ASP A 286 15.49 -9.47 -18.32
CA ASP A 286 14.30 -8.66 -18.19
C ASP A 286 14.62 -7.17 -18.10
N GLU A 287 14.09 -6.36 -19.02
CA GLU A 287 14.37 -4.92 -19.02
C GLU A 287 13.95 -4.24 -17.71
N SER A 288 12.76 -4.52 -17.18
CA SER A 288 12.27 -3.82 -15.99
C SER A 288 13.05 -4.21 -14.73
N PHE A 289 13.38 -5.49 -14.56
CA PHE A 289 14.22 -5.96 -13.47
C PHE A 289 15.66 -5.45 -13.60
N SER A 290 16.21 -5.45 -14.81
CA SER A 290 17.55 -4.92 -15.12
C SER A 290 17.64 -3.42 -14.80
N ILE A 291 16.65 -2.62 -15.18
CA ILE A 291 16.59 -1.19 -14.84
C ILE A 291 16.56 -0.98 -13.32
N ARG A 292 15.65 -1.66 -12.62
CA ARG A 292 15.47 -1.51 -11.16
C ARG A 292 16.70 -1.94 -10.37
N SER A 293 17.32 -3.05 -10.78
CA SER A 293 18.56 -3.54 -10.17
C SER A 293 19.73 -2.60 -10.46
N THR A 294 19.82 -2.03 -11.66
CA THR A 294 20.83 -1.02 -12.01
C THR A 294 20.68 0.23 -11.15
N PHE A 295 19.48 0.83 -11.04
CA PHE A 295 19.26 1.97 -10.15
C PHE A 295 19.59 1.65 -8.69
N SER A 296 19.26 0.45 -8.21
CA SER A 296 19.60 0.04 -6.84
C SER A 296 21.11 -0.10 -6.64
N LYS A 297 21.85 -0.63 -7.63
CA LYS A 297 23.32 -0.72 -7.58
C LYS A 297 23.96 0.66 -7.57
N VAL A 298 23.55 1.51 -8.52
CA VAL A 298 24.00 2.92 -8.59
C VAL A 298 23.79 3.62 -7.26
N ALA A 299 22.63 3.45 -6.62
CA ALA A 299 22.37 4.03 -5.31
C ALA A 299 23.27 3.50 -4.20
N MET A 300 23.67 2.23 -4.24
CA MET A 300 24.66 1.70 -3.28
C MET A 300 26.04 2.29 -3.53
N ASP A 301 26.44 2.52 -4.77
CA ASP A 301 27.72 3.12 -5.10
C ASP A 301 27.73 4.62 -4.73
N SER A 302 26.63 5.34 -5.01
CA SER A 302 26.43 6.71 -4.51
C SER A 302 26.49 6.80 -2.97
N PHE A 303 25.94 5.82 -2.27
CA PHE A 303 26.08 5.75 -0.81
C PHE A 303 27.54 5.57 -0.37
N LYS A 304 28.33 4.75 -1.07
CA LYS A 304 29.75 4.56 -0.73
C LYS A 304 30.56 5.85 -0.91
N GLU A 305 30.23 6.66 -1.91
CA GLU A 305 30.89 7.94 -2.14
C GLU A 305 30.54 9.01 -1.08
N LYS A 306 29.25 9.11 -0.71
CA LYS A 306 28.76 10.11 0.26
C LYS A 306 28.05 9.42 1.44
N PRO A 307 28.77 8.66 2.28
CA PRO A 307 28.16 7.73 3.23
C PRO A 307 27.47 8.41 4.42
N ILE A 308 27.84 9.64 4.79
CA ILE A 308 27.33 10.26 6.03
C ILE A 308 25.97 10.91 5.78
N LEU A 309 25.93 11.89 4.87
CA LEU A 309 24.77 12.75 4.62
C LEU A 309 24.13 12.52 3.24
N GLY A 310 24.69 11.61 2.43
CA GLY A 310 24.21 11.35 1.07
C GLY A 310 24.22 12.58 0.17
N TYR A 311 23.39 12.54 -0.87
CA TYR A 311 23.24 13.59 -1.88
C TYR A 311 22.17 14.65 -1.54
N GLY A 312 21.38 14.47 -0.50
CA GLY A 312 20.14 15.21 -0.28
C GLY A 312 18.94 14.52 -0.93
N LEU A 313 17.76 14.68 -0.33
CA LEU A 313 16.51 14.04 -0.74
C LEU A 313 16.04 14.63 -2.08
N GLY A 314 15.65 13.76 -3.01
CA GLY A 314 15.28 14.19 -4.37
C GLY A 314 16.48 14.48 -5.28
N ASN A 315 17.72 14.27 -4.81
CA ASN A 315 18.94 14.49 -5.59
C ASN A 315 19.60 13.19 -6.07
N PHE A 316 18.87 12.06 -6.08
CA PHE A 316 19.40 10.80 -6.60
C PHE A 316 20.04 10.93 -8.00
N TYR A 317 19.52 11.82 -8.85
CA TYR A 317 20.11 12.17 -10.15
C TYR A 317 21.62 12.44 -10.10
N TYR A 318 22.11 13.18 -9.09
CA TYR A 318 23.53 13.53 -9.01
C TYR A 318 24.38 12.32 -8.64
N GLY A 319 23.91 11.49 -7.71
CA GLY A 319 24.55 10.20 -7.42
C GLY A 319 24.54 9.27 -8.63
N TYR A 320 23.44 9.28 -9.38
CA TYR A 320 23.36 8.56 -10.65
C TYR A 320 24.44 9.05 -11.62
N LYS A 321 24.52 10.35 -11.89
CA LYS A 321 25.50 10.90 -12.83
C LYS A 321 26.96 10.64 -12.43
N GLU A 322 27.28 10.74 -11.15
CA GLU A 322 28.63 10.51 -10.63
C GLU A 322 29.06 9.03 -10.75
N ASN A 323 28.13 8.07 -10.61
CA ASN A 323 28.47 6.63 -10.54
C ASN A 323 28.07 5.82 -11.80
N TYR A 324 27.24 6.38 -12.68
CA TYR A 324 26.64 5.59 -13.76
C TYR A 324 27.65 5.06 -14.78
N SER A 325 28.71 5.82 -15.07
CA SER A 325 29.77 5.42 -16.00
C SER A 325 30.60 4.22 -15.53
N GLU A 326 30.65 3.95 -14.23
CA GLU A 326 31.38 2.81 -13.68
C GLU A 326 30.58 1.50 -13.77
N ILE A 327 29.27 1.59 -14.00
CA ILE A 327 28.33 0.47 -13.86
C ILE A 327 27.83 -0.03 -15.21
N VAL A 328 27.82 0.81 -16.24
CA VAL A 328 27.22 0.45 -17.54
C VAL A 328 28.09 0.92 -18.70
N ASP A 329 28.58 -0.03 -19.50
CA ASP A 329 29.24 0.25 -20.77
C ASP A 329 28.25 1.01 -21.68
N LEU A 330 28.51 2.32 -21.85
CA LEU A 330 27.65 3.27 -22.55
C LEU A 330 27.34 2.86 -23.99
N SER A 331 28.19 2.03 -24.61
CA SER A 331 28.01 1.52 -25.97
C SER A 331 26.95 0.41 -26.08
N SER A 332 26.55 -0.19 -24.94
CA SER A 332 25.71 -1.38 -24.87
C SER A 332 24.27 -1.14 -24.39
N ILE A 333 23.93 0.10 -24.01
CA ILE A 333 22.64 0.43 -23.39
C ILE A 333 21.52 0.39 -24.43
N LYS A 334 20.91 -0.79 -24.58
CA LYS A 334 19.67 -0.96 -25.36
C LYS A 334 18.45 -0.34 -24.66
N GLN A 335 18.52 -0.08 -23.36
CA GLN A 335 17.38 0.34 -22.53
C GLN A 335 17.22 1.86 -22.48
N LYS A 336 16.15 2.36 -23.13
CA LYS A 336 15.82 3.78 -23.22
C LYS A 336 15.70 4.48 -21.85
N GLU A 337 15.13 3.81 -20.85
CA GLU A 337 14.88 4.41 -19.53
C GLU A 337 16.17 4.79 -18.79
N LEU A 338 17.19 3.94 -18.82
CA LEU A 338 18.50 4.27 -18.23
C LEU A 338 19.16 5.42 -18.98
N ARG A 339 19.09 5.43 -20.31
CA ARG A 339 19.66 6.53 -21.09
C ARG A 339 18.95 7.87 -20.83
N ASP A 340 17.62 7.84 -20.67
CA ASP A 340 16.83 9.05 -20.43
C ASP A 340 16.95 9.53 -18.97
N ALA A 341 17.41 8.67 -18.04
CA ALA A 341 17.63 9.00 -16.63
C ALA A 341 18.66 10.12 -16.42
N ASP A 342 19.67 10.24 -17.29
CA ASP A 342 20.66 11.34 -17.25
C ASP A 342 20.07 12.72 -17.58
N LYS A 343 18.79 12.76 -17.99
CA LYS A 343 18.06 14.01 -18.27
C LYS A 343 17.00 14.32 -17.22
N ASP A 344 16.68 13.39 -16.33
CA ASP A 344 15.64 13.56 -15.32
C ASP A 344 16.25 14.00 -13.98
N LYS A 345 16.17 15.31 -13.69
CA LYS A 345 16.67 15.87 -12.42
C LYS A 345 15.88 15.41 -11.20
N THR A 346 14.68 14.88 -11.40
CA THR A 346 13.80 14.34 -10.36
C THR A 346 13.76 12.81 -10.41
N LEU A 347 14.84 12.20 -10.90
CA LEU A 347 14.96 10.77 -11.12
C LEU A 347 14.45 9.96 -9.93
N HIS A 348 13.39 9.20 -10.17
CA HIS A 348 12.84 8.27 -9.19
C HIS A 348 13.66 6.98 -9.13
N GLN A 349 13.73 6.41 -7.95
CA GLN A 349 14.48 5.19 -7.69
C GLN A 349 13.50 4.15 -7.17
N TYR A 350 13.18 3.10 -7.92
CA TYR A 350 12.13 2.12 -7.57
C TYR A 350 12.23 1.36 -6.23
N ASN A 351 13.18 1.70 -5.35
CA ASN A 351 13.38 1.13 -4.02
C ASN A 351 13.71 2.24 -3.02
N MET A 352 12.80 2.48 -2.08
CA MET A 352 12.93 3.53 -1.06
C MET A 352 14.13 3.31 -0.13
N TYR A 353 14.47 2.05 0.18
CA TYR A 353 15.57 1.77 1.12
C TYR A 353 16.90 2.19 0.53
N THR A 354 17.16 1.81 -0.72
CA THR A 354 18.37 2.20 -1.40
C THR A 354 18.38 3.70 -1.72
N ARG A 355 17.20 4.32 -1.88
CA ARG A 355 17.05 5.78 -2.04
C ARG A 355 17.40 6.54 -0.78
N VAL A 356 16.88 6.12 0.37
CA VAL A 356 17.25 6.74 1.66
C VAL A 356 18.75 6.59 1.92
N LEU A 357 19.36 5.46 1.53
CA LEU A 357 20.81 5.27 1.64
C LEU A 357 21.60 6.23 0.75
N SER A 358 21.28 6.33 -0.54
CA SER A 358 21.99 7.22 -1.46
C SER A 358 21.77 8.70 -1.12
N GLU A 359 20.53 9.08 -0.81
CA GLU A 359 20.15 10.48 -0.63
C GLU A 359 20.46 10.99 0.78
N MET A 360 20.34 10.17 1.83
CA MET A 360 20.50 10.62 3.23
C MET A 360 21.67 9.95 3.97
N GLY A 361 22.36 9.00 3.36
CA GLY A 361 23.49 8.30 3.99
C GLY A 361 23.13 7.56 5.27
N LEU A 362 24.14 7.36 6.12
CA LEU A 362 24.03 6.78 7.45
C LEU A 362 23.10 7.61 8.34
N MET A 363 23.05 8.94 8.16
CA MET A 363 22.13 9.79 8.92
C MET A 363 20.67 9.38 8.66
N GLY A 364 20.30 9.09 7.42
CA GLY A 364 18.98 8.56 7.08
C GLY A 364 18.64 7.27 7.82
N ILE A 365 19.58 6.31 7.86
CA ILE A 365 19.43 5.04 8.58
C ILE A 365 19.25 5.29 10.08
N LEU A 366 20.12 6.11 10.68
CA LEU A 366 20.09 6.43 12.11
C LEU A 366 18.78 7.11 12.54
N LEU A 367 18.15 7.83 11.62
CA LEU A 367 16.84 8.44 11.85
C LEU A 367 15.70 7.43 11.68
N VAL A 368 15.76 6.55 10.66
CA VAL A 368 14.70 5.58 10.36
C VAL A 368 14.70 4.38 11.32
N VAL A 369 15.85 3.90 11.79
CA VAL A 369 15.93 2.72 12.67
C VAL A 369 15.16 2.90 13.99
N PRO A 370 15.32 4.00 14.76
CA PRO A 370 14.52 4.24 15.95
C PRO A 370 13.02 4.35 15.65
N LEU A 371 12.65 4.93 14.50
CA LEU A 371 11.25 4.97 14.07
C LEU A 371 10.69 3.56 13.85
N LEU A 372 11.42 2.71 13.13
CA LEU A 372 11.05 1.32 12.93
C LEU A 372 10.96 0.59 14.28
N TYR A 373 11.91 0.83 15.19
CA TYR A 373 11.85 0.29 16.55
C TYR A 373 10.55 0.69 17.25
N PHE A 374 10.20 1.97 17.33
CA PHE A 374 8.93 2.41 17.95
C PHE A 374 7.70 1.77 17.30
N VAL A 375 7.72 1.59 15.98
CA VAL A 375 6.61 1.00 15.23
C VAL A 375 6.50 -0.51 15.50
N PHE A 376 7.62 -1.24 15.59
CA PHE A 376 7.61 -2.71 15.74
C PHE A 376 7.61 -3.19 17.19
N HIS A 377 8.14 -2.43 18.15
CA HIS A 377 8.23 -2.84 19.56
C HIS A 377 6.94 -2.68 20.36
N GLN A 378 5.93 -1.99 19.82
CA GLN A 378 4.64 -1.95 20.50
C GLN A 378 3.96 -3.32 20.42
N PRO A 379 3.35 -3.82 21.51
CA PRO A 379 2.59 -5.06 21.50
C PRO A 379 1.39 -4.91 20.57
N LYS A 380 1.59 -5.28 19.31
CA LYS A 380 0.60 -5.15 18.24
C LYS A 380 -0.09 -6.48 18.00
N ARG A 381 -1.41 -6.43 17.79
CA ARG A 381 -2.20 -7.58 17.37
C ARG A 381 -1.79 -8.04 15.97
N SER A 382 -2.15 -9.28 15.63
CA SER A 382 -1.70 -9.91 14.39
C SER A 382 -2.10 -9.14 13.12
N TYR A 383 -3.25 -8.45 13.14
CA TYR A 383 -3.70 -7.60 12.03
C TYR A 383 -2.76 -6.43 11.76
N LEU A 384 -2.38 -5.69 12.82
CA LEU A 384 -1.47 -4.56 12.68
C LEU A 384 -0.09 -4.98 12.20
N LYS A 385 0.43 -6.11 12.71
CA LYS A 385 1.71 -6.68 12.25
C LYS A 385 1.69 -6.98 10.76
N MET A 386 0.62 -7.57 10.26
CA MET A 386 0.45 -7.85 8.83
C MET A 386 0.56 -6.56 8.01
N VAL A 387 -0.23 -5.54 8.34
CA VAL A 387 -0.23 -4.29 7.58
C VAL A 387 1.14 -3.60 7.61
N LEU A 388 1.84 -3.60 8.75
CA LEU A 388 3.18 -3.02 8.85
C LEU A 388 4.23 -3.75 8.01
N ILE A 389 4.20 -5.08 8.00
CA ILE A 389 5.11 -5.89 7.16
C ILE A 389 4.83 -5.61 5.68
N LEU A 390 3.56 -5.51 5.28
CA LEU A 390 3.19 -5.19 3.89
C LEU A 390 3.60 -3.78 3.48
N LEU A 391 3.45 -2.80 4.38
CA LEU A 391 3.93 -1.43 4.14
C LEU A 391 5.45 -1.42 3.96
N ALA A 392 6.20 -2.09 4.85
CA ALA A 392 7.65 -2.23 4.74
C ALA A 392 8.06 -2.95 3.43
N TRP A 393 7.38 -4.03 3.07
CA TRP A 393 7.61 -4.73 1.80
C TRP A 393 7.39 -3.81 0.59
N SER A 394 6.32 -3.02 0.60
CA SER A 394 5.98 -2.16 -0.54
C SER A 394 7.05 -1.12 -0.86
N GLN A 395 7.82 -0.70 0.15
CA GLN A 395 8.95 0.24 0.01
C GLN A 395 10.15 -0.36 -0.76
N LEU A 396 10.26 -1.68 -0.91
CA LEU A 396 11.28 -2.30 -1.77
C LEU A 396 11.01 -2.08 -3.26
N GLN A 397 9.76 -1.78 -3.61
CA GLN A 397 9.30 -1.68 -5.01
C GLN A 397 8.62 -0.33 -5.31
N PHE A 398 8.70 0.64 -4.40
CA PHE A 398 8.10 1.97 -4.55
C PHE A 398 8.85 2.98 -3.68
N ASP A 399 8.98 4.21 -4.17
CA ASP A 399 9.86 5.21 -3.58
C ASP A 399 9.23 6.60 -3.47
N SER A 400 7.93 6.67 -3.17
CA SER A 400 7.29 7.95 -2.93
C SER A 400 7.05 8.19 -1.44
N PHE A 401 7.55 9.33 -0.95
CA PHE A 401 7.17 9.87 0.37
C PHE A 401 5.73 10.40 0.41
N ALA A 402 4.99 10.39 -0.71
CA ALA A 402 3.58 10.78 -0.77
C ALA A 402 2.63 9.55 -0.87
N LEU A 403 3.11 8.34 -0.59
CA LEU A 403 2.30 7.12 -0.69
C LEU A 403 1.16 7.12 0.35
N ILE A 404 -0.07 7.33 -0.11
CA ILE A 404 -1.27 7.47 0.73
C ILE A 404 -1.44 6.32 1.72
N GLN A 405 -1.15 5.10 1.26
CA GLN A 405 -1.29 3.86 2.02
C GLN A 405 -0.50 3.89 3.33
N ILE A 406 0.71 4.46 3.31
CA ILE A 406 1.53 4.59 4.52
C ILE A 406 0.82 5.48 5.52
N TYR A 407 0.49 6.71 5.13
CA TYR A 407 -0.08 7.71 6.02
C TYR A 407 -1.49 7.37 6.50
N PHE A 408 -2.29 6.77 5.63
CA PHE A 408 -3.59 6.22 5.96
C PHE A 408 -3.48 5.26 7.15
N TRP A 409 -2.62 4.24 7.05
CA TRP A 409 -2.47 3.27 8.12
C TRP A 409 -1.77 3.84 9.35
N LEU A 410 -0.73 4.65 9.19
CA LEU A 410 -0.07 5.30 10.31
C LEU A 410 -1.05 6.10 11.19
N ALA A 411 -2.04 6.75 10.58
CA ALA A 411 -3.10 7.43 11.30
C ALA A 411 -4.13 6.44 11.89
N LEU A 412 -4.74 5.57 11.06
CA LEU A 412 -5.84 4.70 11.48
C LEU A 412 -5.47 3.70 12.58
N MET A 413 -4.24 3.17 12.55
CA MET A 413 -3.76 2.20 13.55
C MET A 413 -3.69 2.76 14.97
N GLN A 414 -3.83 4.07 15.14
CA GLN A 414 -3.83 4.70 16.45
C GLN A 414 -5.16 4.54 17.18
N HIS A 415 -6.24 4.24 16.46
CA HIS A 415 -7.56 4.09 17.04
C HIS A 415 -7.72 2.73 17.74
N PRO A 416 -8.33 2.65 18.95
CA PRO A 416 -8.49 1.40 19.70
C PRO A 416 -9.20 0.29 18.93
N PHE A 417 -10.26 0.62 18.16
CA PHE A 417 -10.95 -0.36 17.32
C PHE A 417 -10.00 -1.03 16.32
N ILE A 418 -9.24 -0.25 15.55
CA ILE A 418 -8.29 -0.80 14.57
C ILE A 418 -7.16 -1.58 15.27
N ALA A 419 -6.67 -1.05 16.38
CA ALA A 419 -5.60 -1.68 17.16
C ALA A 419 -6.01 -3.01 17.81
N SER A 420 -7.31 -3.18 18.08
CA SER A 420 -7.88 -4.39 18.67
C SER A 420 -8.09 -5.54 17.68
N LEU A 421 -8.04 -5.27 16.36
CA LEU A 421 -8.30 -6.28 15.34
C LEU A 421 -7.27 -7.42 15.38
N GLU A 422 -7.77 -8.65 15.28
CA GLU A 422 -6.96 -9.87 15.18
C GLU A 422 -7.21 -10.57 13.85
N LEU A 423 -6.20 -11.25 13.32
CA LEU A 423 -6.37 -12.12 12.14
C LEU A 423 -7.05 -13.43 12.51
N ARG A 424 -6.95 -13.88 13.76
CA ARG A 424 -7.57 -15.11 14.25
C ARG A 424 -8.93 -14.80 14.87
N GLU A 425 -9.88 -15.69 14.67
CA GLU A 425 -11.08 -15.67 15.51
C GLU A 425 -10.64 -15.94 16.93
N ALA A 426 -11.13 -15.14 17.88
CA ALA A 426 -10.97 -15.47 19.28
C ALA A 426 -11.54 -16.88 19.43
N VAL A 427 -10.72 -17.83 19.88
CA VAL A 427 -11.24 -19.11 20.34
C VAL A 427 -12.26 -18.72 21.39
N GLN A 428 -13.54 -18.90 21.10
CA GLN A 428 -14.55 -18.85 22.15
C GLN A 428 -14.08 -19.91 23.13
N SER A 429 -13.43 -19.47 24.21
CA SER A 429 -13.24 -20.32 25.36
C SER A 429 -14.65 -20.73 25.72
N GLN A 430 -14.99 -21.97 25.41
CA GLN A 430 -16.09 -22.66 26.04
C GLN A 430 -15.74 -22.66 27.52
N THR A 431 -16.03 -21.55 28.20
CA THR A 431 -16.30 -21.58 29.62
C THR A 431 -17.45 -22.55 29.73
N SER A 432 -17.13 -23.76 30.19
CA SER A 432 -18.09 -24.80 30.52
C SER A 432 -19.30 -24.16 31.17
N PRO A 433 -20.54 -24.59 30.84
CA PRO A 433 -21.68 -24.17 31.62
C PRO A 433 -21.41 -24.64 33.04
N VAL A 434 -21.10 -23.71 33.93
CA VAL A 434 -21.20 -23.96 35.36
C VAL A 434 -22.64 -24.40 35.54
N GLN A 435 -22.81 -25.69 35.81
CA GLN A 435 -24.08 -26.26 36.19
C GLN A 435 -24.57 -25.45 37.38
N THR A 436 -25.52 -24.55 37.14
CA THR A 436 -26.30 -23.93 38.19
C THR A 436 -27.07 -25.08 38.83
N GLN A 437 -26.50 -25.64 39.91
CA GLN A 437 -27.24 -26.51 40.79
C GLN A 437 -28.46 -25.71 41.25
N VAL A 438 -29.62 -26.22 40.84
CA VAL A 438 -30.94 -25.77 41.29
C VAL A 438 -30.98 -25.96 42.81
N GLN A 439 -30.68 -24.90 43.56
CA GLN A 439 -31.11 -24.82 44.95
C GLN A 439 -32.63 -24.60 44.94
N ARG A 440 -33.35 -25.63 45.41
CA ARG A 440 -34.79 -25.61 45.63
C ARG A 440 -35.19 -24.43 46.52
N PRO A 441 -36.31 -23.75 46.25
CA PRO A 441 -36.84 -22.73 47.16
C PRO A 441 -37.34 -23.41 48.44
N LEU A 442 -36.75 -23.05 49.57
CA LEU A 442 -37.34 -23.29 50.88
C LEU A 442 -38.54 -22.35 51.04
N LYS A 443 -39.72 -22.96 51.22
CA LYS A 443 -40.97 -22.31 51.55
C LYS A 443 -40.79 -21.41 52.78
N SER A 444 -41.21 -20.16 52.65
CA SER A 444 -41.43 -19.20 53.72
C SER A 444 -42.51 -19.68 54.69
N PRO A 445 -42.29 -19.64 56.02
CA PRO A 445 -43.38 -19.58 56.98
C PRO A 445 -43.82 -18.12 57.19
N VAL A 446 -45.13 -17.95 57.03
CA VAL A 446 -45.94 -16.82 57.47
C VAL A 446 -45.77 -16.62 58.98
N ILE A 447 -45.37 -15.42 59.42
CA ILE A 447 -45.63 -14.96 60.79
C ILE A 447 -46.07 -13.50 60.74
N ALA A 448 -47.11 -13.25 61.52
CA ALA A 448 -48.04 -12.14 61.53
C ALA A 448 -47.51 -10.84 62.13
N GLU A 449 -48.32 -9.81 61.86
CA GLU A 449 -48.32 -8.45 62.41
C GLU A 449 -47.99 -8.36 63.91
N THR A 450 -47.24 -7.33 64.27
CA THR A 450 -47.43 -6.66 65.56
C THR A 450 -47.04 -5.19 65.44
N THR A 451 -48.06 -4.36 65.30
CA THR A 451 -48.09 -2.94 65.68
C THR A 451 -47.70 -2.77 67.14
N LEU A 452 -46.79 -1.84 67.46
CA LEU A 452 -46.72 -1.19 68.77
C LEU A 452 -46.09 0.21 68.67
N HIS A 453 -46.85 1.18 69.18
CA HIS A 453 -46.52 2.57 69.45
C HIS A 453 -45.39 2.76 70.47
N TYR A 454 -44.77 3.95 70.43
CA TYR A 454 -44.06 4.76 71.45
C TYR A 454 -42.85 5.40 70.74
N ARG A 455 -42.66 6.72 70.61
CA ARG A 455 -43.12 7.94 71.28
C ARG A 455 -43.25 9.06 70.26
#